data_AF-A0A1G2VVP8-F1
#
_entry.id   AF-A0A1G2VVP8-F1
#
_cell.length_a   1.000
_cell.length_b   1.000
_cell.length_c   1.000
_cell.angle_alpha   90.00
_cell.angle_beta   90.00
_cell.angle_gamma   90.00
#
_symmetry.space_group_name_H-M   'P 1'
#
loop_
_entity.id
_entity.type
_entity.pdbx_description
1 polymer ?
#
loop_
_entity_poly.entity_id
_entity_poly.type
_entity_poly.pdbx_seq_one_letter_code
_entity_poly.pdbx_strand_id
1 'polypeptide(L)'
;MPEEGFAVRVGEFQGPLEVVLRLVEERKMLVNDISLAEVADAFLAHLQSLEQLPLDEIAQFLVVATTLLLIKSRSLLPQLTISKEEESSIEELESRLRLYQQVKSACDRLRVQSRKRRMFLGSPRPRAIAFRLPAPHRDGSSEVSLGGLHQALLRMVSDLPRLAKIPEATIQKVMSVEAMMTSMLTRLQTALSFKLSGANRHRLDPATKHERLHIIVSFLAILELAKRGTVALTQADHFHDIEVETQQFGTPQYF
;
A
#
# COMPACT_ATOMS: atom_id res chain seq x y z
N MET A 1 -17.39 14.06 6.38
CA MET A 1 -16.48 13.38 7.31
C MET A 1 -15.11 13.34 6.64
N PRO A 2 -14.09 14.02 7.18
CA PRO A 2 -12.73 13.87 6.70
C PRO A 2 -12.13 12.56 7.23
N GLU A 3 -10.91 12.26 6.80
CA GLU A 3 -10.09 11.09 7.16
C GLU A 3 -10.48 9.81 6.38
N GLU A 4 -9.60 9.13 5.64
CA GLU A 4 -8.14 9.06 5.73
C GLU A 4 -7.51 8.98 4.33
N GLY A 5 -6.42 9.72 4.13
CA GLY A 5 -5.57 9.60 2.95
C GLY A 5 -4.83 8.26 2.99
N PHE A 6 -5.44 7.22 2.43
CA PHE A 6 -4.83 5.90 2.38
C PHE A 6 -3.83 5.83 1.23
N ALA A 7 -2.58 6.22 1.53
CA ALA A 7 -1.43 5.90 0.70
C ALA A 7 -0.98 4.48 1.06
N VAL A 8 -1.47 3.46 0.35
CA VAL A 8 -0.92 2.10 0.47
C VAL A 8 0.42 2.09 -0.23
N ARG A 9 1.48 2.29 0.56
CA ARG A 9 2.83 1.89 0.21
C ARG A 9 2.99 0.45 0.66
N VAL A 10 3.18 -0.46 -0.27
CA VAL A 10 3.73 -1.78 0.06
C VAL A 10 5.23 -1.54 0.25
N GLY A 11 5.66 -1.43 1.51
CA GLY A 11 7.00 -0.98 1.93
C GLY A 11 7.05 0.52 2.24
N GLU A 12 7.17 0.88 3.52
CA GLU A 12 7.11 2.28 3.98
C GLU A 12 8.31 3.17 3.59
N PHE A 13 9.34 2.62 2.92
CA PHE A 13 10.66 3.25 2.87
C PHE A 13 11.11 3.66 1.46
N GLN A 14 11.65 4.86 1.36
CA GLN A 14 12.36 5.39 0.19
C GLN A 14 13.84 4.98 0.25
N GLY A 15 14.10 3.67 0.32
CA GLY A 15 15.45 3.10 0.24
C GLY A 15 16.15 2.86 1.58
N PRO A 16 17.36 2.28 1.55
CA PRO A 16 18.03 1.73 2.73
C PRO A 16 18.48 2.79 3.74
N LEU A 17 18.85 3.99 3.29
CA LEU A 17 19.27 5.09 4.18
C LEU A 17 18.13 5.56 5.09
N GLU A 18 16.88 5.53 4.61
CA GLU A 18 15.72 5.90 5.42
C GLU A 18 15.45 4.86 6.51
N VAL A 19 15.61 3.57 6.19
CA VAL A 19 15.46 2.47 7.16
C VAL A 19 16.48 2.61 8.29
N VAL A 20 17.76 2.76 7.95
CA VAL A 20 18.83 2.95 8.95
C VAL A 20 18.57 4.24 9.74
N LEU A 21 18.23 5.31 9.02
CA LEU A 21 17.59 6.54 9.49
C LEU A 21 16.71 6.31 10.73
N ARG A 22 15.60 5.66 10.45
CA ARG A 22 14.52 5.43 11.38
C ARG A 22 14.94 4.57 12.55
N LEU A 23 15.70 3.50 12.32
CA LEU A 23 16.17 2.60 13.39
C LEU A 23 17.07 3.33 14.41
N VAL A 24 17.91 4.26 13.93
CA VAL A 24 18.75 5.11 14.80
C VAL A 24 17.89 6.13 15.56
N GLU A 25 16.93 6.76 14.88
CA GLU A 25 15.99 7.72 15.47
C GLU A 25 15.07 7.09 16.54
N GLU A 26 14.55 5.88 16.29
CA GLU A 26 13.70 5.12 17.22
C GLU A 26 14.41 4.85 18.55
N ARG A 27 15.72 4.64 18.52
CA ARG A 27 16.56 4.44 19.71
C ARG A 27 17.10 5.74 20.31
N LYS A 28 16.74 6.90 19.75
CA LYS A 28 17.20 8.24 20.18
C LYS A 28 18.72 8.40 20.17
N MET A 29 19.39 7.75 19.21
CA MET A 29 20.84 7.79 19.09
C MET A 29 21.32 8.79 18.02
N LEU A 30 22.61 9.11 18.05
CA LEU A 30 23.27 9.92 17.03
C LEU A 30 23.81 9.02 15.90
N VAL A 31 23.97 9.57 14.70
CA VAL A 31 24.56 8.84 13.58
C VAL A 31 26.09 8.73 13.78
N ASN A 32 26.51 7.62 14.39
CA ASN A 32 27.90 7.22 14.57
C ASN A 32 28.07 5.69 14.54
N ASP A 33 29.31 5.22 14.42
CA ASP A 33 29.69 3.81 14.36
C ASP A 33 29.07 2.93 15.45
N ILE A 34 29.04 3.40 16.71
CA ILE A 34 28.48 2.64 17.85
C ILE A 34 26.98 2.42 17.64
N SER A 35 26.26 3.47 17.29
CA SER A 35 24.81 3.42 17.07
C SER A 35 24.46 2.58 15.84
N LEU A 36 25.30 2.64 14.79
CA LEU A 36 25.15 1.84 13.58
C LEU A 36 25.37 0.35 13.84
N ALA A 37 26.35 -0.02 14.67
CA ALA A 37 26.56 -1.40 15.10
C ALA A 37 25.33 -1.97 15.82
N GLU A 38 24.69 -1.16 16.67
CA GLU A 38 23.52 -1.58 17.45
C GLU A 38 22.25 -1.79 16.60
N VAL A 39 22.07 -1.05 15.50
CA VAL A 39 20.90 -1.17 14.62
C VAL A 39 21.09 -2.16 13.48
N ALA A 40 22.30 -2.68 13.28
CA ALA A 40 22.63 -3.62 12.21
C ALA A 40 21.71 -4.86 12.19
N ASP A 41 21.43 -5.46 13.36
CA ASP A 41 20.54 -6.62 13.45
C ASP A 41 19.11 -6.30 13.07
N ALA A 42 18.63 -5.12 13.49
CA ALA A 42 17.28 -4.67 13.17
C ALA A 42 17.14 -4.38 11.66
N PHE A 43 18.20 -3.85 11.03
CA PHE A 43 18.23 -3.66 9.59
C PHE A 43 18.21 -4.99 8.83
N LEU A 44 19.00 -5.98 9.26
CA LEU A 44 19.02 -7.31 8.65
C LEU A 44 17.69 -8.06 8.83
N ALA A 45 17.09 -7.98 10.02
CA ALA A 45 15.77 -8.53 10.28
C ALA A 45 14.71 -7.87 9.39
N HIS A 46 14.81 -6.55 9.18
CA HIS A 46 13.94 -5.85 8.23
C HIS A 46 14.15 -6.35 6.81
N LEU A 47 15.39 -6.50 6.36
CA LEU A 47 15.70 -7.02 5.02
C LEU A 47 15.11 -8.43 4.79
N GLN A 48 15.18 -9.30 5.80
CA GLN A 48 14.61 -10.65 5.73
C GLN A 48 13.08 -10.66 5.70
N SER A 49 12.43 -9.63 6.27
CA SER A 49 10.97 -9.49 6.22
C SER A 49 10.44 -9.00 4.87
N LEU A 50 11.31 -8.49 4.00
CA LEU A 50 10.94 -7.99 2.68
C LEU A 50 10.86 -9.18 1.70
N GLU A 51 9.65 -9.71 1.50
CA GLU A 51 9.38 -10.69 0.45
C GLU A 51 9.29 -9.99 -0.92
N GLN A 52 10.06 -10.48 -1.91
CA GLN A 52 9.92 -10.14 -3.35
C GLN A 52 10.28 -8.69 -3.76
N LEU A 53 11.43 -8.17 -3.33
CA LEU A 53 11.98 -6.94 -3.92
C LEU A 53 12.52 -7.18 -5.35
N PRO A 54 12.35 -6.24 -6.29
CA PRO A 54 13.02 -6.29 -7.57
C PRO A 54 14.54 -6.24 -7.39
N LEU A 55 15.28 -6.95 -8.25
CA LEU A 55 16.73 -7.17 -8.12
C LEU A 55 17.52 -5.85 -7.97
N ASP A 56 17.09 -4.82 -8.71
CA ASP A 56 17.73 -3.50 -8.73
C ASP A 56 17.61 -2.76 -7.39
N GLU A 57 16.53 -2.99 -6.64
CA GLU A 57 16.33 -2.39 -5.32
C GLU A 57 17.15 -3.14 -4.26
N ILE A 58 17.21 -4.47 -4.34
CA ILE A 58 17.98 -5.31 -3.41
C ILE A 58 19.47 -4.92 -3.39
N ALA A 59 20.05 -4.60 -4.56
CA ALA A 59 21.46 -4.24 -4.65
C ALA A 59 21.84 -3.06 -3.72
N GLN A 60 20.98 -2.05 -3.62
CA GLN A 60 21.22 -0.88 -2.76
C GLN A 60 21.17 -1.25 -1.28
N PHE A 61 20.25 -2.14 -0.90
CA PHE A 61 20.16 -2.65 0.46
C PHE A 61 21.35 -3.52 0.85
N LEU A 62 21.85 -4.35 -0.07
CA LEU A 62 23.00 -5.20 0.17
C LEU A 62 24.27 -4.40 0.47
N VAL A 63 24.52 -3.31 -0.27
CA VAL A 63 25.67 -2.42 -0.01
C VAL A 63 25.61 -1.85 1.41
N VAL A 64 24.44 -1.41 1.86
CA VAL A 64 24.28 -0.89 3.23
C VAL A 64 24.37 -2.02 4.27
N ALA A 65 23.83 -3.20 3.98
CA ALA A 65 23.88 -4.36 4.86
C ALA A 65 25.33 -4.81 5.12
N THR A 66 26.16 -4.88 4.08
CA THR A 66 27.56 -5.29 4.20
C THR A 66 28.37 -4.28 5.03
N THR A 67 28.16 -2.98 4.81
CA THR A 67 28.81 -1.95 5.62
C THR A 67 28.36 -2.00 7.09
N LEU A 68 27.07 -2.20 7.36
CA LEU A 68 26.58 -2.35 8.74
C LEU A 68 27.13 -3.60 9.44
N LEU A 69 27.23 -4.71 8.72
CA LEU A 69 27.87 -5.94 9.23
C LEU A 69 29.35 -5.72 9.54
N LEU A 70 30.07 -5.01 8.68
CA LEU A 70 31.46 -4.62 8.91
C LEU A 70 31.60 -3.76 10.17
N ILE A 71 30.75 -2.74 10.33
CA ILE A 71 30.72 -1.87 11.51
C ILE A 71 30.46 -2.69 12.78
N LYS A 72 29.48 -3.62 12.73
CA LYS A 72 29.17 -4.50 13.86
C LYS A 72 30.34 -5.46 14.17
N SER A 73 30.97 -6.05 13.16
CA SER A 73 32.14 -6.91 13.32
C SER A 73 33.28 -6.18 14.02
N ARG A 74 33.63 -4.98 13.55
CA ARG A 74 34.66 -4.13 14.17
C ARG A 74 34.31 -3.75 15.61
N SER A 75 33.03 -3.46 15.88
CA SER A 75 32.57 -3.15 17.23
C SER A 75 32.67 -4.33 18.20
N LEU A 76 32.52 -5.56 17.71
CA LEU A 76 32.58 -6.78 18.53
C LEU A 76 34.00 -7.35 18.65
N LEU A 77 34.88 -7.06 17.68
CA LEU A 77 36.24 -7.58 17.60
C LEU A 77 37.25 -6.41 17.60
N PRO A 78 37.70 -5.92 18.77
CA PRO A 78 38.59 -4.75 18.87
C PRO A 78 39.94 -4.92 18.17
N GLN A 79 40.35 -6.17 17.92
CA GLN A 79 41.60 -6.51 17.23
C GLN A 79 41.44 -6.68 15.72
N LEU A 80 40.24 -6.47 15.18
CA LEU A 80 39.96 -6.58 13.75
C LEU A 80 40.64 -5.43 13.01
N THR A 81 41.68 -5.75 12.24
CA THR A 81 42.30 -4.81 11.31
C THR A 81 41.49 -4.76 10.03
N ILE A 82 40.93 -3.59 9.73
CA ILE A 82 40.20 -3.33 8.48
C ILE A 82 41.09 -2.60 7.49
N SER A 83 40.80 -2.78 6.19
CA SER A 83 41.47 -2.06 5.10
C SER A 83 41.10 -0.58 5.11
N LYS A 84 41.94 0.26 4.50
CA LYS A 84 41.62 1.68 4.28
C LYS A 84 40.35 1.87 3.44
N GLU A 85 40.08 0.95 2.51
CA GLU A 85 38.87 0.97 1.69
C GLU A 85 37.61 0.73 2.54
N GLU A 86 37.71 -0.21 3.49
CA GLU A 86 36.65 -0.53 4.43
C GLU A 86 36.38 0.63 5.40
N GLU A 87 37.42 1.29 5.92
CA GLU A 87 37.27 2.52 6.71
C GLU A 87 36.56 3.62 5.92
N SER A 88 36.97 3.86 4.67
CA SER A 88 36.35 4.89 3.83
C SER A 88 34.86 4.60 3.55
N SER A 89 34.49 3.33 3.43
CA SER A 89 33.11 2.91 3.21
C SER A 89 32.22 3.19 4.42
N ILE A 90 32.77 3.02 5.64
CA ILE A 90 32.09 3.34 6.89
C ILE A 90 31.86 4.86 7.00
N GLU A 91 32.92 5.65 6.80
CA GLU A 91 32.86 7.12 6.84
C GLU A 91 31.89 7.70 5.79
N GLU A 92 31.85 7.09 4.61
CA GLU A 92 30.93 7.47 3.55
C GLU A 92 29.47 7.19 3.96
N LEU A 93 29.18 6.03 4.54
CA LEU A 93 27.84 5.70 5.03
C LEU A 93 27.40 6.68 6.12
N GLU A 94 28.26 6.98 7.10
CA GLU A 94 27.96 7.97 8.14
C GLU A 94 27.64 9.34 7.54
N SER A 95 28.47 9.79 6.60
CA SER A 95 28.34 11.10 5.95
C SER A 95 27.05 11.20 5.15
N ARG A 96 26.71 10.15 4.39
CA ARG A 96 25.45 10.05 3.64
C ARG A 96 24.24 10.07 4.57
N LEU A 97 24.28 9.36 5.69
CA LEU A 97 23.20 9.36 6.67
C LEU A 97 23.01 10.72 7.34
N ARG A 98 24.10 11.40 7.73
CA ARG A 98 24.02 12.77 8.28
C ARG A 98 23.43 13.76 7.27
N LEU A 99 23.86 13.69 6.01
CA LEU A 99 23.34 14.55 4.96
C LEU A 99 21.86 14.26 4.69
N TYR A 100 21.48 12.99 4.61
CA TYR A 100 20.09 12.58 4.45
C TYR A 100 19.21 13.08 5.62
N GLN A 101 19.68 12.97 6.86
CA GLN A 101 18.98 13.49 8.04
C GLN A 101 18.73 15.01 7.94
N GLN A 102 19.74 15.77 7.54
CA GLN A 102 19.62 17.23 7.36
C GLN A 102 18.58 17.56 6.28
N VAL A 103 18.65 16.90 5.13
CA VAL A 103 17.70 17.10 4.02
C VAL A 103 16.29 16.71 4.42
N LYS A 104 16.10 15.55 5.07
CA LYS A 104 14.81 15.08 5.59
C LYS A 104 14.19 16.11 6.53
N SER A 105 14.97 16.63 7.48
CA SER A 105 14.51 17.67 8.42
C SER A 105 14.10 18.97 7.72
N ALA A 106 14.82 19.38 6.66
CA ALA A 106 14.49 20.55 5.87
C ALA A 106 13.22 20.34 5.05
N CYS A 107 13.07 19.17 4.44
CA CYS A 107 11.87 18.75 3.72
C CYS A 107 10.64 18.76 4.63
N ASP A 108 10.75 18.26 5.87
CA ASP A 108 9.65 18.27 6.83
C ASP A 108 9.23 19.69 7.22
N ARG A 109 10.21 20.59 7.45
CA ARG A 109 9.93 22.02 7.71
C ARG A 109 9.22 22.67 6.53
N LEU A 110 9.68 22.42 5.31
CA LEU A 110 9.04 22.92 4.08
C LEU A 110 7.63 22.34 3.89
N ARG A 111 7.42 21.08 4.23
CA ARG A 111 6.11 20.41 4.15
C ARG A 111 5.10 21.06 5.09
N VAL A 112 5.52 21.38 6.32
CA VAL A 112 4.70 22.14 7.28
C VAL A 112 4.40 23.55 6.77
N GLN A 113 5.40 24.26 6.24
CA GLN A 113 5.22 25.61 5.71
C GLN A 113 4.28 25.64 4.48
N SER A 114 4.41 24.67 3.58
CA SER A 114 3.56 24.51 2.40
C SER A 114 2.10 24.24 2.79
N ARG A 115 1.85 23.38 3.79
CA ARG A 115 0.50 23.15 4.32
C ARG A 115 -0.13 24.42 4.89
N LYS A 116 0.63 25.23 5.64
CA LYS A 116 0.17 26.53 6.16
C LYS A 116 -0.18 27.51 5.03
N ARG A 117 0.62 27.56 3.96
CA ARG A 117 0.34 28.41 2.78
C ARG A 117 -0.89 27.97 1.99
N ARG A 118 -1.19 26.67 1.92
CA ARG A 118 -2.41 26.16 1.28
C ARG A 118 -3.71 26.57 1.99
N MET A 119 -3.66 26.95 3.26
CA MET A 119 -4.84 27.46 3.98
C MET A 119 -5.24 28.87 3.51
N PHE A 120 -4.31 29.60 2.89
CA PHE A 120 -4.62 30.81 2.14
C PHE A 120 -4.79 30.42 0.68
N LEU A 121 -6.01 30.01 0.31
CA LEU A 121 -6.46 30.15 -1.07
C LEU A 121 -6.33 31.64 -1.37
N GLY A 122 -5.27 32.04 -2.07
CA GLY A 122 -5.17 33.40 -2.57
C GLY A 122 -6.47 33.67 -3.30
N SER A 123 -7.26 34.62 -2.81
CA SER A 123 -8.48 35.06 -3.48
C SER A 123 -8.13 35.15 -4.95
N PRO A 124 -8.80 34.40 -5.84
CA PRO A 124 -8.43 34.36 -7.24
C PRO A 124 -8.40 35.82 -7.65
N ARG A 125 -7.19 36.38 -7.82
CA ARG A 125 -7.08 37.75 -8.30
C ARG A 125 -7.87 37.68 -9.58
N PRO A 126 -9.01 38.37 -9.73
CA PRO A 126 -9.63 38.44 -11.02
C PRO A 126 -8.49 38.88 -11.90
N ARG A 127 -8.12 38.05 -12.88
CA ARG A 127 -7.31 38.55 -13.98
C ARG A 127 -8.24 39.61 -14.53
N ALA A 128 -8.05 40.85 -14.08
CA ALA A 128 -8.60 41.99 -14.74
C ALA A 128 -7.92 41.89 -16.09
N ILE A 129 -8.61 41.25 -17.02
CA ILE A 129 -8.39 41.45 -18.44
C ILE A 129 -8.81 42.90 -18.61
N ALA A 130 -7.92 43.80 -18.18
CA ALA A 130 -7.97 45.17 -18.62
C ALA A 130 -7.72 45.01 -20.12
N PHE A 131 -8.80 45.02 -20.89
CA PHE A 131 -8.77 45.36 -22.30
C PHE A 131 -8.18 46.77 -22.35
N ARG A 132 -6.85 46.87 -22.22
CA ARG A 132 -6.14 48.05 -22.67
C ARG A 132 -6.20 47.91 -24.18
N LEU A 133 -7.04 48.74 -24.80
CA LEU A 133 -6.87 49.11 -26.20
C LEU A 133 -5.36 49.28 -26.42
N PRO A 134 -4.77 48.60 -27.43
CA PRO A 134 -3.33 48.72 -27.66
C PRO A 134 -3.04 50.22 -27.82
N ALA A 135 -2.19 50.77 -26.95
CA ALA A 135 -1.64 52.08 -27.23
C ALA A 135 -0.93 51.97 -28.60
N PRO A 136 -1.25 52.82 -29.58
CA PRO A 136 -0.50 52.84 -30.82
C PRO A 136 0.93 53.19 -30.43
N HIS A 137 1.88 52.30 -30.74
CA HIS A 137 3.30 52.36 -30.35
C HIS A 137 3.62 51.83 -28.95
N ARG A 138 3.51 50.51 -28.79
CA ARG A 138 4.46 49.78 -27.97
C ARG A 138 5.34 48.94 -28.89
N ASP A 139 6.45 49.52 -29.32
CA ASP A 139 7.60 48.82 -29.92
C ASP A 139 8.33 47.97 -28.86
N GLY A 140 7.54 47.18 -28.12
CA GLY A 140 8.04 46.21 -27.18
C GLY A 140 7.68 44.86 -27.76
N SER A 141 8.51 44.39 -28.70
CA SER A 141 8.71 42.95 -28.83
C SER A 141 8.98 42.45 -27.42
N SER A 142 7.94 41.93 -26.75
CA SER A 142 8.19 41.09 -25.59
C SER A 142 9.09 40.01 -26.16
N GLU A 143 10.35 40.01 -25.74
CA GLU A 143 11.34 39.03 -26.15
C GLU A 143 10.84 37.68 -25.63
N VAL A 144 9.91 37.08 -26.37
CA VAL A 144 9.46 35.71 -26.16
C VAL A 144 10.63 34.86 -26.59
N SER A 145 11.57 34.69 -25.67
CA SER A 145 12.66 33.76 -25.82
C SER A 145 12.08 32.35 -25.85
N LEU A 146 12.65 31.48 -26.68
CA LEU A 146 12.33 30.06 -26.71
C LEU A 146 12.40 29.43 -25.30
N GLY A 147 13.32 29.90 -24.45
CA GLY A 147 13.41 29.49 -23.05
C GLY A 147 12.20 29.89 -22.20
N GLY A 148 11.65 31.08 -22.43
CA GLY A 148 10.42 31.54 -21.77
C GLY A 148 9.19 30.74 -22.21
N LEU A 149 9.11 30.40 -23.50
CA LEU A 149 8.05 29.55 -24.04
C LEU A 149 8.14 28.13 -23.47
N HIS A 150 9.35 27.57 -23.39
CA HIS A 150 9.60 26.26 -22.79
C HIS A 150 9.20 26.21 -21.31
N GLN A 151 9.57 27.22 -20.52
CA GLN A 151 9.18 27.31 -19.11
C GLN A 151 7.67 27.47 -18.92
N ALA A 152 7.00 28.24 -19.79
CA ALA A 152 5.54 28.37 -19.77
C ALA A 152 4.85 27.03 -20.07
N LEU A 153 5.37 26.27 -21.03
CA LEU A 153 4.87 24.95 -21.37
C LEU A 153 5.06 23.96 -20.21
N LEU A 154 6.22 23.94 -19.56
CA LEU A 154 6.47 23.09 -18.40
C LEU A 154 5.55 23.42 -17.21
N ARG A 155 5.28 24.72 -16.96
CA ARG A 155 4.30 25.13 -15.94
C ARG A 155 2.90 24.62 -16.25
N MET A 156 2.46 24.79 -17.51
CA MET A 156 1.16 24.29 -17.95
C MET A 156 1.05 22.77 -17.80
N VAL A 157 2.07 22.01 -18.21
CA VAL A 157 2.10 20.55 -18.08
C VAL A 157 2.10 20.12 -16.61
N SER A 158 2.78 20.86 -15.73
CA SER A 158 2.83 20.58 -14.30
C SER A 158 1.50 20.87 -13.60
N ASP A 159 0.76 21.87 -14.08
CA ASP A 159 -0.55 22.27 -13.55
C ASP A 159 -1.72 21.49 -14.16
N LEU A 160 -1.48 20.71 -15.24
CA LEU A 160 -2.50 19.83 -15.79
C LEU A 160 -2.91 18.79 -14.74
N PRO A 161 -4.23 18.60 -14.50
CA PRO A 161 -4.69 17.54 -13.63
C PRO A 161 -4.21 16.22 -14.22
N ARG A 162 -3.33 15.53 -13.50
CA ARG A 162 -2.93 14.17 -13.86
C ARG A 162 -4.20 13.35 -13.91
N LEU A 163 -4.55 12.82 -15.09
CA LEU A 163 -5.63 11.85 -15.22
C LEU A 163 -5.36 10.77 -14.18
N ALA A 164 -6.21 10.73 -13.15
CA ALA A 164 -6.16 9.67 -12.17
C ALA A 164 -6.28 8.39 -12.97
N LYS A 165 -5.21 7.59 -13.00
CA LYS A 165 -5.29 6.23 -13.52
C LYS A 165 -6.44 5.61 -12.75
N ILE A 166 -7.54 5.34 -13.44
CA ILE A 166 -8.62 4.52 -12.90
C ILE A 166 -7.89 3.25 -12.48
N PRO A 167 -7.83 2.90 -11.19
CA PRO A 167 -7.24 1.64 -10.82
C PRO A 167 -8.05 0.61 -11.59
N GLU A 168 -7.39 -0.14 -12.48
CA GLU A 168 -7.87 -1.45 -12.86
C GLU A 168 -7.94 -2.20 -11.54
N ALA A 169 -9.08 -2.10 -10.88
CA ALA A 169 -9.39 -2.88 -9.72
C ALA A 169 -9.12 -4.29 -10.20
N THR A 170 -8.06 -4.91 -9.70
CA THR A 170 -7.90 -6.35 -9.83
C THR A 170 -9.19 -6.87 -9.25
N ILE A 171 -10.11 -7.27 -10.12
CA ILE A 171 -11.36 -7.89 -9.72
C ILE A 171 -10.87 -9.20 -9.10
N GLN A 172 -10.54 -9.16 -7.82
CA GLN A 172 -10.29 -10.35 -7.05
C GLN A 172 -11.54 -11.17 -7.25
N LYS A 173 -11.36 -12.34 -7.86
CA LYS A 173 -12.40 -13.17 -8.45
C LYS A 173 -13.48 -13.40 -7.40
N VAL A 174 -14.51 -12.55 -7.40
CA VAL A 174 -15.70 -12.76 -6.58
C VAL A 174 -16.23 -14.09 -7.06
N MET A 175 -16.23 -15.09 -6.18
CA MET A 175 -16.73 -16.41 -6.54
C MET A 175 -18.13 -16.22 -7.13
N SER A 176 -18.34 -16.68 -8.37
CA SER A 176 -19.66 -16.57 -8.98
C SER A 176 -20.67 -17.36 -8.15
N VAL A 177 -21.93 -16.95 -8.17
CA VAL A 177 -23.01 -17.69 -7.49
C VAL A 177 -23.00 -19.15 -7.95
N GLU A 178 -22.72 -19.42 -9.22
CA GLU A 178 -22.59 -20.77 -9.79
C GLU A 178 -21.45 -21.59 -9.15
N ALA A 179 -20.26 -20.99 -9.00
CA ALA A 179 -19.14 -21.65 -8.32
C ALA A 179 -19.42 -21.90 -6.83
N MET A 180 -20.23 -21.04 -6.22
CA MET A 180 -20.69 -21.24 -4.84
C MET A 180 -21.73 -22.36 -4.75
N MET A 181 -22.64 -22.47 -5.72
CA MET A 181 -23.61 -23.58 -5.78
C MET A 181 -22.91 -24.94 -5.92
N THR A 182 -21.88 -25.06 -6.76
CA THR A 182 -21.12 -26.31 -6.91
C THR A 182 -20.35 -26.67 -5.63
N SER A 183 -19.76 -25.67 -4.95
CA SER A 183 -19.13 -25.85 -3.64
C SER A 183 -20.15 -26.30 -2.57
N MET A 184 -21.37 -25.75 -2.58
CA MET A 184 -22.42 -26.17 -1.64
C MET A 184 -22.94 -27.57 -1.94
N LEU A 185 -23.14 -27.94 -3.21
CA LEU A 185 -23.57 -29.28 -3.60
C LEU A 185 -22.53 -30.36 -3.25
N THR A 186 -21.24 -30.09 -3.45
CA THR A 186 -20.18 -31.02 -3.06
C THR A 186 -20.12 -31.22 -1.54
N ARG A 187 -20.38 -30.16 -0.75
CA ARG A 187 -20.52 -30.27 0.72
C ARG A 187 -21.78 -31.04 1.13
N LEU A 188 -22.89 -30.89 0.41
CA LEU A 188 -24.11 -31.66 0.67
C LEU A 188 -23.92 -33.15 0.35
N GLN A 189 -23.16 -33.47 -0.70
CA GLN A 189 -22.82 -34.85 -1.04
C GLN A 189 -21.97 -35.54 0.04
N THR A 190 -21.11 -34.78 0.75
CA THR A 190 -20.26 -35.34 1.81
C THR A 190 -20.94 -35.40 3.17
N ALA A 191 -21.84 -34.47 3.49
CA ALA A 191 -22.43 -34.33 4.83
C ALA A 191 -23.91 -34.74 4.94
N LEU A 192 -24.62 -35.01 3.82
CA LEU A 192 -26.07 -35.30 3.71
C LEU A 192 -27.02 -34.18 4.21
N SER A 193 -26.64 -33.48 5.28
CA SER A 193 -27.27 -32.27 5.82
C SER A 193 -26.22 -31.36 6.47
N PHE A 194 -26.40 -30.03 6.39
CA PHE A 194 -25.59 -29.10 7.18
C PHE A 194 -26.36 -27.85 7.62
N LYS A 195 -25.87 -27.24 8.71
CA LYS A 195 -26.34 -25.94 9.22
C LYS A 195 -25.58 -24.80 8.55
N LEU A 196 -26.29 -23.79 8.05
CA LEU A 196 -25.68 -22.65 7.36
C LEU A 196 -24.68 -21.86 8.22
N SER A 197 -24.93 -21.74 9.53
CA SER A 197 -24.00 -21.13 10.49
C SER A 197 -22.73 -21.95 10.68
N GLY A 198 -22.83 -23.28 10.67
CA GLY A 198 -21.71 -24.22 10.80
C GLY A 198 -20.81 -24.25 9.56
N ALA A 199 -21.40 -24.19 8.37
CA ALA A 199 -20.67 -24.20 7.09
C ALA A 199 -19.78 -22.95 6.88
N ASN A 200 -20.11 -21.86 7.58
CA ASN A 200 -19.43 -20.57 7.52
C ASN A 200 -18.54 -20.31 8.75
N ARG A 201 -18.70 -21.09 9.84
CA ARG A 201 -18.02 -20.86 11.12
C ARG A 201 -16.52 -21.17 11.13
N HIS A 202 -16.06 -22.08 10.27
CA HIS A 202 -14.65 -22.50 10.27
C HIS A 202 -13.69 -21.49 9.63
N ARG A 203 -14.17 -20.36 9.11
CA ARG A 203 -13.34 -19.45 8.30
C ARG A 203 -13.65 -17.95 8.38
N LEU A 204 -14.56 -17.50 9.24
CA LEU A 204 -15.08 -16.13 9.16
C LEU A 204 -15.07 -15.42 10.51
N ASP A 205 -14.17 -14.46 10.68
CA ASP A 205 -14.26 -13.40 11.68
C ASP A 205 -14.99 -12.22 11.03
N PRO A 206 -16.22 -11.86 11.44
CA PRO A 206 -17.13 -10.98 10.70
C PRO A 206 -16.67 -9.50 10.52
N ALA A 207 -15.40 -9.18 10.75
CA ALA A 207 -14.82 -7.85 10.70
C ALA A 207 -14.44 -7.36 9.28
N THR A 208 -14.30 -8.23 8.26
CA THR A 208 -13.82 -7.80 6.93
C THR A 208 -14.96 -7.68 5.88
N LYS A 209 -14.90 -6.65 5.02
CA LYS A 209 -15.90 -6.42 3.92
C LYS A 209 -16.03 -7.62 2.97
N HIS A 210 -14.96 -8.38 2.79
CA HIS A 210 -14.89 -9.53 1.88
C HIS A 210 -15.71 -10.71 2.41
N GLU A 211 -15.70 -10.93 3.71
CA GLU A 211 -16.46 -12.00 4.35
C GLU A 211 -17.96 -11.75 4.31
N ARG A 212 -18.38 -10.48 4.41
CA ARG A 212 -19.79 -10.10 4.23
C ARG A 212 -20.29 -10.43 2.82
N LEU A 213 -19.50 -10.16 1.78
CA LEU A 213 -19.86 -10.52 0.40
C LEU A 213 -19.93 -12.03 0.21
N HIS A 214 -19.01 -12.78 0.81
CA HIS A 214 -19.03 -14.25 0.76
C HIS A 214 -20.31 -14.82 1.39
N ILE A 215 -20.75 -14.29 2.54
CA ILE A 215 -22.00 -14.70 3.20
C ILE A 215 -23.22 -14.41 2.29
N ILE A 216 -23.26 -13.24 1.66
CA ILE A 216 -24.36 -12.85 0.76
C ILE A 216 -24.42 -13.80 -0.45
N VAL A 217 -23.29 -14.07 -1.10
CA VAL A 217 -23.23 -14.98 -2.26
C VAL A 217 -23.58 -16.42 -1.86
N SER A 218 -23.15 -16.87 -0.69
CA SER A 218 -23.50 -18.19 -0.14
C SER A 218 -25.01 -18.32 0.10
N PHE A 219 -25.63 -17.30 0.67
CA PHE A 219 -27.07 -17.29 0.92
C PHE A 219 -27.88 -17.27 -0.38
N LEU A 220 -27.48 -16.44 -1.35
CA LEU A 220 -28.10 -16.42 -2.69
C LEU A 220 -27.96 -17.76 -3.42
N ALA A 221 -26.80 -18.42 -3.32
CA ALA A 221 -26.60 -19.72 -3.93
C ALA A 221 -27.54 -20.80 -3.35
N ILE A 222 -27.80 -20.77 -2.05
CA ILE A 222 -28.72 -21.71 -1.38
C ILE A 222 -30.18 -21.44 -1.78
N LEU A 223 -30.59 -20.17 -1.85
CA LEU A 223 -31.93 -19.81 -2.33
C LEU A 223 -32.13 -20.23 -3.79
N GLU A 224 -31.10 -20.09 -4.62
CA GLU A 224 -31.14 -20.52 -6.02
C GLU A 224 -31.20 -22.06 -6.14
N LEU A 225 -30.50 -22.80 -5.28
CA LEU A 225 -30.60 -24.27 -5.21
C LEU A 225 -31.98 -24.75 -4.75
N ALA A 226 -32.57 -24.06 -3.76
CA ALA A 226 -33.93 -24.36 -3.29
C ALA A 226 -34.98 -24.03 -4.37
N LYS A 227 -34.82 -22.90 -5.07
CA LYS A 227 -35.68 -22.53 -6.21
C LYS A 227 -35.62 -23.56 -7.34
N ARG A 228 -34.48 -24.23 -7.54
CA ARG A 228 -34.30 -25.31 -8.53
C ARG A 228 -34.77 -26.68 -8.03
N GLY A 229 -35.29 -26.80 -6.81
CA GLY A 229 -35.79 -28.06 -6.25
C GLY A 229 -34.70 -29.10 -5.99
N THR A 230 -33.44 -28.69 -5.88
CA THR A 230 -32.32 -29.62 -5.63
C THR A 230 -32.10 -29.86 -4.13
N VAL A 231 -32.58 -28.95 -3.29
CA VAL A 231 -32.30 -28.88 -1.86
C VAL A 231 -33.55 -28.47 -1.10
N ALA A 232 -33.83 -29.13 0.01
CA ALA A 232 -34.87 -28.76 0.96
C ALA A 232 -34.27 -27.86 2.06
N LEU A 233 -35.02 -26.83 2.45
CA LEU A 233 -34.63 -25.90 3.51
C LEU A 233 -35.64 -25.97 4.65
N THR A 234 -35.14 -26.12 5.87
CA THR A 234 -35.94 -26.05 7.10
C THR A 234 -35.40 -24.93 7.98
N GLN A 235 -36.31 -24.11 8.51
CA GLN A 235 -35.99 -23.03 9.44
C GLN A 235 -37.05 -23.02 10.54
N ALA A 236 -36.60 -23.11 11.80
CA ALA A 236 -37.50 -23.25 12.95
C ALA A 236 -38.28 -21.96 13.26
N ASP A 237 -37.63 -20.79 13.18
CA ASP A 237 -38.22 -19.49 13.46
C ASP A 237 -37.48 -18.39 12.67
N HIS A 238 -38.05 -17.18 12.60
CA HIS A 238 -37.42 -16.04 11.95
C HIS A 238 -36.03 -15.78 12.53
N PHE A 239 -35.04 -15.63 11.65
CA PHE A 239 -33.62 -15.44 12.00
C PHE A 239 -32.94 -16.62 12.70
N HIS A 240 -33.61 -17.78 12.80
CA HIS A 240 -32.98 -19.02 13.26
C HIS A 240 -32.11 -19.63 12.15
N ASP A 241 -31.20 -20.54 12.50
CA ASP A 241 -30.36 -21.24 11.53
C ASP A 241 -31.16 -21.99 10.48
N ILE A 242 -30.66 -21.94 9.24
CA ILE A 242 -31.22 -22.67 8.09
C ILE A 242 -30.51 -24.00 7.98
N GLU A 243 -31.29 -25.07 8.07
CA GLU A 243 -30.87 -26.44 7.80
C GLU A 243 -31.10 -26.77 6.32
N VAL A 244 -30.09 -27.38 5.70
CA VAL A 244 -30.01 -27.63 4.27
C VAL A 244 -29.88 -29.12 4.06
N GLU A 245 -30.87 -29.74 3.40
CA GLU A 245 -30.93 -31.19 3.18
C GLU A 245 -31.07 -31.54 1.70
N THR A 246 -30.47 -32.66 1.29
CA THR A 246 -30.63 -33.17 -0.09
C THR A 246 -31.98 -33.85 -0.25
N GLN A 247 -32.75 -33.41 -1.25
CA GLN A 247 -34.00 -34.07 -1.59
C GLN A 247 -33.67 -35.32 -2.42
N GLN A 248 -33.58 -36.48 -1.77
CA GLN A 248 -33.49 -37.75 -2.50
C GLN A 248 -34.79 -37.96 -3.29
N PHE A 249 -34.72 -37.88 -4.61
CA PHE A 249 -35.76 -38.44 -5.48
C PHE A 249 -35.69 -39.97 -5.38
N GLY A 250 -36.32 -40.54 -4.36
CA GLY A 250 -36.73 -41.93 -4.40
C GLY A 250 -37.79 -42.07 -5.50
N THR A 251 -37.50 -42.84 -6.55
CA THR A 251 -38.52 -43.22 -7.52
C THR A 251 -39.69 -43.87 -6.80
N PRO A 252 -40.95 -43.41 -6.99
CA PRO A 252 -42.09 -44.04 -6.35
C PRO A 252 -42.23 -45.48 -6.85
N GLN A 253 -42.07 -46.47 -5.96
CA GLN A 253 -42.54 -47.83 -6.20
C GLN A 253 -44.05 -47.84 -6.05
N TYR A 254 -44.75 -47.98 -7.18
CA TYR A 254 -46.15 -48.38 -7.18
C TYR A 254 -46.21 -49.91 -7.00
N PHE A 255 -46.87 -50.36 -5.93
CA PHE A 255 -47.48 -51.69 -5.89
C PHE A 255 -48.95 -51.55 -6.31
#